data_AF-A0A5C6RSL1-F1
#
_entry.id   AF-A0A5C6RSL1-F1
#
_cell.length_a   1.000
_cell.length_b   1.000
_cell.length_c   1.000
_cell.angle_alpha   90.00
_cell.angle_beta   90.00
_cell.angle_gamma   90.00
#
_symmetry.space_group_name_H-M   'P 1'
#
loop_
_entity.id
_entity.type
_entity.pdbx_description
1 polymer ?
#
loop_
_entity_poly.entity_id
_entity_poly.type
_entity_poly.pdbx_seq_one_letter_code
_entity_poly.pdbx_strand_id
1 'polypeptide(L)'
;MAYDEYLADRIKHVLKEKRVSFIGKNMMGGLMFMVDEKMFCGIHFDKKRKTDLLMVRIGEEASIEASTKTGCQPMDFTGRPMKGFVFVDPTGFDLDDDLAYWIQLCINFNPLENQVKRNNEVLRG
;
A
#
# COMPACT_ATOMS: atom_id res chain seq x y z
N MET A 1 17.32 -2.28 11.13
CA MET A 1 16.88 -1.61 9.89
C MET A 1 15.80 -0.64 10.29
N ALA A 2 16.00 0.64 10.03
CA ALA A 2 15.13 1.71 10.50
C ALA A 2 14.20 2.11 9.35
N TYR A 3 12.98 1.58 9.37
CA TYR A 3 11.85 2.32 8.81
C TYR A 3 11.39 3.29 9.91
N ASP A 4 10.73 4.37 9.53
CA ASP A 4 10.12 5.28 10.50
C ASP A 4 9.07 4.55 11.36
N GLU A 5 9.38 4.36 12.65
CA GLU A 5 8.48 3.73 13.62
C GLU A 5 7.22 4.56 13.87
N TYR A 6 7.32 5.89 13.76
CA TYR A 6 6.18 6.79 13.90
C TYR A 6 5.21 6.60 12.73
N LEU A 7 5.71 6.54 11.50
CA LEU A 7 4.88 6.21 10.33
C LEU A 7 4.25 4.81 10.48
N ALA A 8 5.00 3.83 10.98
CA ALA A 8 4.48 2.50 11.23
C ALA A 8 3.31 2.52 12.23
N ASP A 9 3.41 3.32 13.29
CA ASP A 9 2.35 3.44 14.29
C ASP A 9 1.13 4.20 13.76
N ARG A 10 1.32 5.22 12.92
CA ARG A 10 0.22 5.89 12.20
C ARG A 10 -0.56 4.89 11.33
N ILE A 11 0.14 4.08 10.54
CA ILE A 11 -0.49 3.04 9.70
C ILE A 11 -1.26 2.04 10.57
N LYS A 12 -0.65 1.54 11.66
CA LYS A 12 -1.33 0.62 12.59
C LYS A 12 -2.58 1.26 13.21
N HIS A 13 -2.55 2.55 13.52
CA HIS A 13 -3.69 3.26 14.09
C HIS A 13 -4.87 3.29 13.11
N VAL A 14 -4.63 3.70 11.86
CA VAL A 14 -5.66 3.75 10.82
C VAL A 14 -6.23 2.35 10.54
N LEU A 15 -5.37 1.32 10.47
CA LEU A 15 -5.83 -0.07 10.28
C LEU A 15 -6.74 -0.55 11.42
N LYS A 16 -6.39 -0.23 12.68
CA LYS A 16 -7.22 -0.55 13.85
C LYS A 16 -8.56 0.19 13.81
N GLU A 17 -8.56 1.48 13.49
CA GLU A 17 -9.77 2.30 13.37
C GLU A 17 -10.73 1.72 12.31
N LYS A 18 -10.18 1.32 11.16
CA LYS A 18 -10.91 0.69 10.05
C LYS A 18 -11.25 -0.78 10.31
N ARG A 19 -10.89 -1.34 11.47
CA ARG A 19 -11.10 -2.75 11.87
C ARG A 19 -10.50 -3.76 10.90
N VAL A 20 -9.34 -3.45 10.33
CA VAL A 20 -8.61 -4.33 9.41
C VAL A 20 -7.62 -5.18 10.21
N SER A 21 -7.72 -6.50 10.09
CA SER A 21 -6.73 -7.42 10.67
C SER A 21 -5.47 -7.47 9.81
N PHE A 22 -4.29 -7.33 10.42
CA PHE A 22 -3.03 -7.25 9.69
C PHE A 22 -1.88 -8.01 10.36
N ILE A 23 -0.87 -8.35 9.57
CA ILE A 23 0.41 -8.92 10.02
C ILE A 23 1.55 -8.06 9.47
N GLY A 24 2.46 -7.61 10.35
CA GLY A 24 3.68 -6.91 9.94
C GLY A 24 4.79 -7.88 9.54
N LYS A 25 5.49 -7.62 8.43
CA LYS A 25 6.66 -8.36 7.96
C LYS A 25 7.78 -7.41 7.55
N ASN A 26 8.98 -7.62 8.06
CA ASN A 26 10.17 -6.90 7.61
C ASN A 26 10.66 -7.52 6.29
N MET A 27 10.46 -6.82 5.17
CA MET A 27 10.87 -7.26 3.83
C MET A 27 11.00 -6.07 2.89
N MET A 28 11.63 -6.26 1.71
CA MET A 28 11.80 -5.19 0.70
C MET A 28 12.44 -3.89 1.24
N GLY A 29 13.32 -4.01 2.24
CA GLY A 29 14.01 -2.86 2.82
C GLY A 29 13.17 -2.01 3.77
N GLY A 30 12.00 -2.48 4.22
CA GLY A 30 11.19 -1.80 5.23
C GLY A 30 10.15 -2.71 5.88
N LEU A 31 9.03 -2.13 6.32
CA LEU A 31 7.95 -2.83 7.02
C LEU A 31 6.72 -2.95 6.14
N MET A 32 6.28 -4.18 5.87
CA MET A 32 5.09 -4.46 5.07
C MET A 32 3.95 -4.95 5.96
N PHE A 33 2.76 -4.41 5.74
CA PHE A 33 1.52 -4.86 6.34
C PHE A 33 0.79 -5.79 5.37
N MET A 34 0.50 -6.99 5.87
CA MET A 34 -0.21 -8.04 5.14
C MET A 34 -1.65 -8.13 5.66
N VAL A 35 -2.62 -8.26 4.76
CA VAL A 35 -4.05 -8.48 5.07
C VAL A 35 -4.51 -9.66 4.22
N ASP A 36 -5.17 -10.65 4.82
CA ASP A 36 -5.58 -11.90 4.14
C ASP A 36 -4.44 -12.56 3.34
N GLU A 37 -3.25 -12.65 3.96
CA GLU A 37 -2.01 -13.19 3.38
C GLU A 37 -1.46 -12.43 2.15
N LYS A 38 -2.09 -11.30 1.79
CA LYS A 38 -1.69 -10.45 0.67
C LYS A 38 -0.99 -9.20 1.18
N MET A 39 -0.05 -8.72 0.37
CA MET A 39 0.58 -7.43 0.60
C MET A 39 -0.48 -6.33 0.45
N PHE A 40 -0.57 -5.45 1.43
CA PHE A 40 -1.61 -4.43 1.51
C PHE A 40 -1.02 -3.02 1.40
N CYS A 41 -0.18 -2.67 2.37
CA CYS A 41 0.62 -1.44 2.35
C CYS A 41 1.96 -1.68 3.06
N GLY A 42 2.83 -0.69 3.09
CA GLY A 42 4.07 -0.76 3.83
C GLY A 42 4.88 0.51 3.75
N ILE A 43 6.06 0.46 4.34
CA ILE A 43 7.04 1.53 4.39
C ILE A 43 8.26 1.05 3.65
N HIS A 44 8.75 1.84 2.71
CA HIS A 44 9.97 1.57 1.97
C HIS A 44 10.94 2.73 2.10
N PHE A 45 12.16 2.45 2.58
CA PHE A 45 13.20 3.47 2.65
C PHE A 45 13.86 3.69 1.28
N ASP A 46 13.61 4.83 0.66
CA ASP A 46 14.28 5.25 -0.57
C ASP A 46 15.67 5.80 -0.25
N LYS A 47 16.70 5.04 -0.63
CA LYS A 47 18.11 5.41 -0.40
C LYS A 47 18.56 6.65 -1.17
N LYS A 48 17.99 6.92 -2.34
CA LYS A 48 18.37 8.07 -3.18
C LYS A 48 17.83 9.36 -2.59
N ARG A 49 16.57 9.32 -2.14
CA ARG A 49 15.88 10.46 -1.51
C ARG A 49 16.15 10.59 -0.01
N LYS A 50 16.69 9.52 0.61
CA LYS A 50 16.89 9.39 2.06
C LYS A 50 15.61 9.66 2.85
N THR A 51 14.50 9.10 2.38
CA THR A 51 13.18 9.27 2.99
C THR A 51 12.43 7.95 2.97
N ASP A 52 11.55 7.76 3.94
CA ASP A 52 10.55 6.71 3.89
C ASP A 52 9.43 7.10 2.93
N LEU A 53 9.05 6.13 2.09
CA LEU A 53 7.91 6.19 1.18
C LEU A 53 6.82 5.27 1.69
N LEU A 54 5.58 5.73 1.62
CA LEU A 54 4.43 4.87 1.79
C LEU A 54 4.24 4.04 0.52
N MET A 55 4.20 2.73 0.66
CA MET A 55 3.93 1.79 -0.41
C MET A 55 2.50 1.28 -0.26
N VAL A 56 1.66 1.38 -1.30
CA VAL A 56 0.27 0.92 -1.23
C VAL A 56 -0.13 0.09 -2.45
N ARG A 57 -0.92 -0.95 -2.18
CA ARG A 57 -1.55 -1.80 -3.20
C ARG A 57 -3.00 -1.38 -3.39
N ILE A 58 -3.30 -0.79 -4.53
CA ILE A 58 -4.62 -0.18 -4.80
C ILE A 58 -5.28 -0.71 -6.08
N GLY A 59 -4.62 -1.59 -6.83
CA GLY A 59 -5.12 -2.10 -8.10
C GLY A 59 -4.81 -1.17 -9.27
N GLU A 60 -4.86 -1.71 -10.48
CA GLU A 60 -4.36 -1.03 -11.69
C GLU A 60 -5.15 0.25 -11.98
N GLU A 61 -6.49 0.20 -11.95
CA GLU A 61 -7.35 1.35 -12.21
C GLU A 61 -7.09 2.50 -11.22
N ALA A 62 -7.14 2.21 -9.91
CA ALA A 62 -6.88 3.23 -8.91
C ALA A 62 -5.43 3.76 -8.97
N SER A 63 -4.45 2.94 -9.38
CA SER A 63 -3.07 3.40 -9.57
C SER A 63 -2.92 4.40 -10.72
N ILE A 64 -3.73 4.26 -11.77
CA ILE A 64 -3.75 5.21 -12.89
C ILE A 64 -4.33 6.55 -12.41
N GLU A 65 -5.45 6.54 -11.70
CA GLU A 65 -6.05 7.76 -11.15
C GLU A 65 -5.14 8.46 -10.12
N ALA A 66 -4.56 7.65 -9.22
CA ALA A 66 -3.65 8.11 -8.17
C ALA A 66 -2.36 8.72 -8.72
N SER A 67 -1.95 8.39 -9.96
CA SER A 67 -0.73 8.95 -10.57
C SER A 67 -0.74 10.48 -10.69
N THR A 68 -1.93 11.10 -10.62
CA THR A 68 -2.12 12.56 -10.66
C THR A 68 -2.05 13.22 -9.27
N LYS A 69 -2.00 12.42 -8.19
CA LYS A 69 -1.97 12.93 -6.80
C LYS A 69 -0.56 13.38 -6.41
N THR A 70 -0.51 14.41 -5.57
CA THR A 70 0.74 14.92 -4.98
C THR A 70 1.49 13.80 -4.27
N GLY A 71 2.81 13.75 -4.49
CA GLY A 71 3.70 12.77 -3.88
C GLY A 71 3.59 11.34 -4.41
N CYS A 72 2.62 11.05 -5.29
CA CYS A 72 2.44 9.73 -5.89
C CYS A 72 3.47 9.47 -6.99
N GLN A 73 4.00 8.25 -7.01
CA GLN A 73 5.02 7.80 -7.94
C GLN A 73 4.71 6.33 -8.32
N PRO A 74 4.93 5.94 -9.58
CA PRO A 74 4.89 4.54 -9.94
C PRO A 74 5.93 3.76 -9.15
N MET A 75 5.55 2.58 -8.68
CA MET A 75 6.46 1.71 -7.96
C MET A 75 7.35 0.97 -8.96
N ASP A 76 8.62 1.37 -9.06
CA ASP A 76 9.61 0.71 -9.92
C ASP A 76 10.84 0.26 -9.11
N PHE A 77 11.04 -1.05 -9.05
CA PHE A 77 12.21 -1.66 -8.40
C PHE A 77 13.27 -2.18 -9.39
N THR A 78 12.92 -2.38 -10.67
CA THR A 78 13.73 -3.19 -11.60
C THR A 78 13.74 -2.67 -13.04
N GLY A 79 13.21 -1.47 -13.29
CA GLY A 79 13.02 -0.88 -14.62
C GLY A 79 11.66 -1.18 -15.26
N ARG A 80 10.73 -1.81 -14.51
CA ARG A 80 9.34 -2.04 -14.92
C ARG A 80 8.39 -1.71 -13.78
N PRO A 81 7.49 -0.72 -13.95
CA PRO A 81 6.49 -0.39 -12.93
C PRO A 81 5.63 -1.60 -12.57
N MET A 82 5.51 -1.86 -11.27
CA MET A 82 4.55 -2.85 -10.76
C MET A 82 3.14 -2.29 -10.88
N LYS A 83 2.30 -2.95 -11.70
CA LYS A 83 0.90 -2.56 -11.87
C LYS A 83 0.14 -2.69 -10.55
N GLY A 84 -0.69 -1.69 -10.26
CA GLY A 84 -1.55 -1.66 -9.07
C GLY A 84 -0.85 -1.39 -7.75
N PHE A 85 0.41 -0.97 -7.81
CA PHE A 85 1.16 -0.46 -6.67
C PHE A 85 1.72 0.93 -6.95
N VAL A 86 1.72 1.77 -5.92
CA VAL A 86 2.34 3.11 -5.98
C VAL A 86 3.19 3.34 -4.74
N PHE A 87 4.21 4.18 -4.92
CA PHE A 87 4.86 4.87 -3.82
C PHE A 87 4.23 6.24 -3.64
N VAL A 88 4.14 6.67 -2.39
CA VAL A 88 3.75 8.02 -2.02
C VAL A 88 4.87 8.55 -1.12
N ASP A 89 5.40 9.73 -1.43
CA ASP A 89 6.34 10.43 -0.56
C ASP A 89 5.61 11.25 0.53
N PRO A 90 6.32 11.74 1.56
CA PRO A 90 5.67 12.41 2.69
C PRO A 90 4.75 13.57 2.29
N THR A 91 5.00 14.26 1.18
CA THR A 91 4.14 15.36 0.72
C THR A 91 2.73 14.91 0.33
N GLY A 92 2.53 13.61 0.10
CA GLY A 92 1.24 13.00 -0.22
C GLY A 92 0.59 12.21 0.91
N PHE A 93 1.21 12.11 2.11
CA PHE A 93 0.64 11.38 3.25
C PHE A 93 0.92 12.00 4.63
N ASP A 94 1.53 13.18 4.71
CA ASP A 94 1.89 13.82 5.99
C ASP A 94 0.68 14.01 6.90
N LEU A 95 -0.48 14.39 6.34
CA LEU A 95 -1.73 14.52 7.07
C LEU A 95 -2.39 13.16 7.31
N ASP A 96 -3.09 13.02 8.43
CA ASP A 96 -3.79 11.78 8.78
C ASP A 96 -4.91 11.44 7.79
N ASP A 97 -5.62 12.45 7.26
CA ASP A 97 -6.64 12.25 6.23
C ASP A 97 -6.06 11.71 4.92
N ASP A 98 -4.87 12.18 4.53
CA ASP A 98 -4.17 11.70 3.34
C ASP A 98 -3.70 10.26 3.52
N LEU A 99 -3.10 9.93 4.66
CA LEU A 99 -2.72 8.56 4.99
C LEU A 99 -3.94 7.62 5.02
N ALA A 100 -5.04 8.08 5.63
CA ALA A 100 -6.29 7.33 5.68
C ALA A 100 -6.90 7.12 4.30
N TYR A 101 -6.80 8.10 3.40
CA TYR A 101 -7.21 7.97 2.01
C TYR A 101 -6.48 6.83 1.29
N TRP A 102 -5.15 6.79 1.40
CA TRP A 102 -4.35 5.74 0.77
C TRP A 102 -4.67 4.35 1.33
N ILE A 103 -4.82 4.23 2.65
CA ILE A 103 -5.24 2.99 3.29
C ILE A 103 -6.64 2.58 2.84
N GLN A 104 -7.57 3.54 2.68
CA GLN A 104 -8.92 3.25 2.20
C GLN A 104 -8.92 2.69 0.77
N LEU A 105 -8.04 3.17 -0.12
CA LEU A 105 -7.88 2.59 -1.45
C LEU A 105 -7.43 1.12 -1.38
N CYS A 106 -6.50 0.79 -0.48
CA CYS A 106 -6.12 -0.60 -0.24
C CYS A 106 -7.29 -1.44 0.27
N ILE A 107 -8.10 -0.89 1.20
CA ILE A 107 -9.33 -1.55 1.70
C ILE A 107 -10.31 -1.78 0.57
N ASN A 108 -10.46 -0.84 -0.37
CA ASN A 108 -11.42 -1.00 -1.47
C ASN A 108 -10.95 -2.09 -2.46
N PHE A 109 -9.64 -2.23 -2.65
CA PHE A 109 -9.07 -3.22 -3.56
C PHE A 109 -9.02 -4.65 -2.99
N ASN A 110 -8.74 -4.82 -1.69
CA ASN A 110 -8.56 -6.14 -1.08
C ASN A 110 -9.80 -7.09 -1.16
N PRO A 111 -11.06 -6.63 -0.98
CA PRO A 111 -12.28 -7.42 -1.16
C PRO A 111 -12.47 -7.90 -2.60
N LEU A 112 -12.10 -7.07 -3.58
CA LEU A 112 -12.26 -7.38 -5.00
C LEU A 112 -11.44 -8.59 -5.40
N GLU A 113 -10.24 -8.79 -4.84
CA GLU A 113 -9.47 -9.99 -5.13
C GLU A 113 -10.12 -11.28 -4.61
N ASN A 114 -10.87 -11.23 -3.52
CA ASN A 114 -11.58 -12.41 -3.00
C ASN A 114 -12.79 -12.75 -3.88
N GLN A 115 -13.44 -11.76 -4.50
CA GLN A 115 -14.51 -12.00 -5.48
C GLN A 115 -13.99 -12.43 -6.85
N VAL A 116 -12.88 -11.86 -7.34
CA VAL A 116 -12.27 -12.25 -8.62
C VAL A 116 -11.77 -13.70 -8.58
N LYS A 117 -11.17 -14.15 -7.47
CA LYS A 117 -10.82 -15.57 -7.28
C LYS A 117 -12.07 -16.46 -7.32
N ARG A 118 -13.12 -16.09 -6.59
CA ARG A 118 -14.37 -16.86 -6.54
C ARG A 118 -15.07 -16.97 -7.90
N ASN A 119 -15.08 -15.89 -8.68
CA ASN A 119 -15.69 -15.89 -10.02
C ASN A 119 -14.87 -16.70 -11.03
N ASN A 120 -13.53 -16.71 -10.92
CA ASN A 120 -12.67 -17.52 -11.79
C ASN A 120 -12.70 -19.02 -11.48
N GLU A 121 -13.01 -19.41 -10.24
CA GLU A 121 -13.20 -20.83 -9.86
C GLU A 121 -14.55 -21.38 -10.33
N VAL A 122 -15.62 -20.56 -10.32
CA VAL A 122 -16.95 -20.98 -10.78
C VAL A 122 -17.03 -21.15 -12.30
N LEU A 123 -16.20 -20.44 -13.08
CA LEU A 123 -16.16 -20.56 -14.55
C LEU A 123 -15.29 -21.72 -15.06
N ARG A 124 -14.69 -22.51 -14.16
CA ARG A 124 -13.88 -23.70 -14.48
C ARG A 124 -14.51 -25.02 -14.00
N GLY A 125 -15.73 -24.98 -13.48
CA GLY A 125 -16.51 -26.14 -13.03
C GLY A 125 -17.58 -26.55 -14.03
#